data_AF-A0A0F8YX59-F1
#
_entry.id   AF-A0A0F8YX59-F1
#
_cell.length_a   1.000
_cell.length_b   1.000
_cell.length_c   1.000
_cell.angle_alpha   90.00
_cell.angle_beta   90.00
_cell.angle_gamma   90.00
#
_symmetry.space_group_name_H-M   'P 1'
#
loop_
_entity.id
_entity.type
_entity.pdbx_description
1 polymer ?
#
loop_
_entity_poly.entity_id
_entity_poly.type
_entity_poly.pdbx_seq_one_letter_code
_entity_poly.pdbx_strand_id
1 'polypeptide(L)'
;AMSMIRSKNIFVTFCVNSIFDLDKNLVLSRADALLHVYGEGLVDRGRFASFFKAKGDQFDRLKFLYLYGKKFYSYSKPRANFIGKFVKDFVVDEVEYEVQKQKYIDKFLAQEVKGKRQRSYEGLIFNLVRNESYKPKEVAKMAEVDVVTIRRIVLFYENNPRNTIK
;
A
#
# COMPACT_ATOMS: atom_id res chain seq x y z
N ALA A 1 -7.47 14.17 -7.31
CA ALA A 1 -6.81 13.01 -6.67
C ALA A 1 -7.75 12.18 -5.79
N MET A 2 -8.55 12.79 -4.88
CA MET A 2 -9.44 12.05 -3.96
C MET A 2 -10.54 11.18 -4.62
N SER A 3 -10.89 11.45 -5.88
CA SER A 3 -11.91 10.66 -6.63
C SER A 3 -11.48 9.21 -6.92
N MET A 4 -10.18 8.89 -6.88
CA MET A 4 -9.68 7.54 -7.20
C MET A 4 -9.65 6.57 -6.00
N ILE A 5 -9.94 7.04 -4.79
CA ILE A 5 -10.00 6.19 -3.59
C ILE A 5 -11.22 5.25 -3.75
N ARG A 6 -11.00 3.93 -3.59
CA ARG A 6 -11.91 2.79 -3.90
C ARG A 6 -11.84 2.23 -5.34
N SER A 7 -11.03 2.79 -6.25
CA SER A 7 -10.89 2.24 -7.62
C SER A 7 -10.10 0.92 -7.70
N LYS A 8 -9.28 0.64 -6.69
CA LYS A 8 -8.49 -0.60 -6.55
C LYS A 8 -8.87 -1.23 -5.22
N ASN A 9 -8.94 -2.56 -5.15
CA ASN A 9 -9.21 -3.32 -3.92
C ASN A 9 -8.00 -3.25 -2.96
N ILE A 10 -7.71 -2.05 -2.48
CA ILE A 10 -6.57 -1.70 -1.64
C ILE A 10 -7.10 -1.01 -0.39
N PHE A 11 -6.60 -1.41 0.77
CA PHE A 11 -6.83 -0.72 2.02
C PHE A 11 -5.88 0.47 2.14
N VAL A 12 -6.43 1.66 2.35
CA VAL A 12 -5.65 2.89 2.54
C VAL A 12 -5.94 3.42 3.94
N THR A 13 -4.90 3.55 4.75
CA THR A 13 -4.98 4.09 6.11
C THR A 13 -4.31 5.45 6.15
N PHE A 14 -5.01 6.46 6.68
CA PHE A 14 -4.48 7.80 6.88
C PHE A 14 -4.15 7.99 8.36
N CYS A 15 -2.89 8.31 8.66
CA CYS A 15 -2.48 8.72 10.00
C CYS A 15 -2.61 10.24 10.09
N VAL A 16 -3.62 10.72 10.81
CA VAL A 16 -3.89 12.15 11.01
C VAL A 16 -4.05 12.45 12.50
N ASN A 17 -3.71 13.67 12.90
CA ASN A 17 -3.85 14.11 14.29
C ASN A 17 -5.31 14.11 14.75
N SER A 18 -6.21 14.56 13.87
CA SER A 18 -7.65 14.57 14.12
C SER A 18 -8.40 14.24 12.84
N ILE A 19 -9.46 13.45 12.96
CA ILE A 19 -10.34 13.19 11.82
C ILE A 19 -11.09 14.46 11.37
N PHE A 20 -11.28 15.41 12.28
CA PHE A 20 -12.06 16.62 12.00
C PHE A 20 -11.36 17.59 11.04
N ASP A 21 -10.04 17.46 10.88
CA ASP A 21 -9.22 18.22 9.92
C ASP A 21 -9.37 17.71 8.49
N LEU A 22 -9.85 16.47 8.32
CA LEU A 22 -10.06 15.91 6.99
C LEU A 22 -11.23 16.58 6.28
N ASP A 23 -11.16 16.62 4.95
CA ASP A 23 -12.25 17.12 4.12
C ASP A 23 -13.54 16.29 4.32
N LYS A 24 -14.67 16.98 4.34
CA LYS A 24 -15.99 16.40 4.63
C LYS A 24 -16.32 15.26 3.68
N ASN A 25 -16.01 15.42 2.40
CA ASN A 25 -16.29 14.40 1.39
C ASN A 25 -15.47 13.12 1.61
N LEU A 26 -14.23 13.25 2.09
CA LEU A 26 -13.38 12.09 2.40
C LEU A 26 -14.00 11.28 3.54
N VAL A 27 -14.34 11.93 4.65
CA VAL A 27 -14.86 11.24 5.83
C VAL A 27 -16.26 10.67 5.60
N LEU A 28 -17.16 11.43 4.95
CA LEU A 28 -18.56 11.01 4.80
C LEU A 28 -18.80 10.01 3.67
N SER A 29 -17.96 10.01 2.62
CA SER A 29 -18.21 9.19 1.42
C SER A 29 -17.18 8.09 1.18
N ARG A 30 -15.97 8.21 1.76
CA ARG A 30 -14.84 7.32 1.44
C ARG A 30 -14.22 6.61 2.64
N ALA A 31 -14.32 7.18 3.84
CA ALA A 31 -13.82 6.53 5.04
C ALA A 31 -14.79 5.45 5.52
N ASP A 32 -14.26 4.25 5.79
CA ASP A 32 -15.04 3.10 6.26
C ASP A 32 -14.85 2.84 7.76
N ALA A 33 -13.71 3.26 8.34
CA ALA A 33 -13.41 3.12 9.76
C ALA A 33 -12.44 4.20 10.25
N LEU A 34 -12.54 4.52 11.55
CA LEU A 34 -11.59 5.34 12.30
C LEU A 34 -11.09 4.56 13.51
N LEU A 35 -9.79 4.62 13.74
CA LEU A 35 -9.14 4.22 14.98
C LEU A 35 -8.59 5.47 15.66
N HIS A 36 -9.29 5.97 16.68
CA HIS A 36 -8.84 7.11 17.47
C HIS A 36 -7.92 6.63 18.59
N VAL A 37 -6.64 6.97 18.52
CA VAL A 37 -5.64 6.63 19.53
C VAL A 37 -5.47 7.82 20.47
N TYR A 38 -5.51 7.56 21.78
CA TYR A 38 -5.37 8.58 22.83
C TYR A 38 -4.65 8.01 24.05
N GLY A 39 -3.92 8.83 24.78
CA GLY A 39 -3.16 8.45 25.97
C GLY A 39 -3.15 9.57 26.99
N GLU A 40 -2.87 9.25 28.25
CA GLU A 40 -2.85 10.22 29.36
C GLU A 40 -1.44 10.80 29.61
N GLY A 41 -0.40 10.23 29.00
CA GLY A 41 0.98 10.71 29.15
C GLY A 41 1.98 10.05 28.19
N LEU A 42 3.25 10.48 28.27
CA LEU A 42 4.34 10.03 27.37
C LEU A 42 4.73 8.56 27.56
N VAL A 43 4.51 8.00 28.76
CA VAL A 43 4.86 6.60 29.10
C VAL A 43 3.66 5.66 28.94
N ASP A 44 2.49 6.21 28.60
CA ASP A 44 1.29 5.43 28.38
C ASP A 44 1.38 4.71 27.03
N ARG A 45 1.17 3.38 27.02
CA ARG A 45 1.06 2.59 25.78
C ARG A 45 -0.12 3.05 24.93
N GLY A 46 -1.07 3.74 25.55
CA GLY A 46 -2.20 4.35 24.88
C GLY A 46 -3.43 3.45 24.89
N ARG A 47 -4.54 4.09 24.57
CA ARG A 47 -5.87 3.52 24.42
C ARG A 47 -6.33 3.78 23.00
N PHE A 48 -7.33 3.02 22.57
CA PHE A 48 -7.96 3.26 21.29
C PHE A 48 -9.46 3.17 21.38
N ALA A 49 -10.13 3.95 20.54
CA ALA A 49 -11.55 3.90 20.29
C ALA A 49 -11.79 3.72 18.78
N SER A 50 -12.54 2.69 18.40
CA SER A 50 -12.84 2.43 17.00
C SER A 50 -14.25 2.87 16.64
N PHE A 51 -14.40 3.58 15.52
CA PHE A 51 -15.67 4.02 14.98
C PHE A 51 -15.83 3.50 13.55
N PHE A 52 -16.84 2.67 13.33
CA PHE A 52 -17.18 2.12 12.03
C PHE A 52 -18.67 1.73 12.02
N LYS A 53 -19.21 1.43 10.84
CA LYS A 53 -20.58 0.94 10.71
C LYS A 53 -20.62 -0.56 10.99
N ALA A 54 -21.08 -0.97 12.18
CA ALA A 54 -21.22 -2.38 12.51
C ALA A 54 -22.48 -3.01 11.88
N LYS A 55 -22.47 -4.34 11.71
CA LYS A 55 -23.66 -5.10 11.29
C LYS A 55 -24.70 -5.05 12.42
N GLY A 56 -25.72 -4.22 12.27
CA GLY A 56 -26.76 -3.97 13.29
C GLY A 56 -26.85 -2.52 13.75
N ASP A 57 -25.86 -1.67 13.42
CA ASP A 57 -25.99 -0.24 13.65
C ASP A 57 -27.00 0.39 12.67
N GLN A 58 -27.94 1.17 13.19
CA GLN A 58 -28.91 1.92 12.37
C GLN A 58 -28.26 3.08 11.60
N PHE A 59 -27.13 3.58 12.09
CA PHE A 59 -26.43 4.72 11.51
C PHE A 59 -24.93 4.47 11.47
N ASP A 60 -24.25 5.21 10.59
CA ASP A 60 -22.80 5.15 10.49
C ASP A 60 -22.17 6.01 11.61
N ARG A 61 -21.54 5.35 12.58
CA ARG A 61 -20.95 6.00 13.75
C ARG A 61 -19.83 6.95 13.40
N LEU A 62 -19.03 6.63 12.38
CA LEU A 62 -17.93 7.48 11.91
C LEU A 62 -18.47 8.78 11.32
N LYS A 63 -19.50 8.66 10.48
CA LYS A 63 -20.13 9.83 9.85
C LYS A 63 -20.83 10.71 10.88
N PHE A 64 -21.54 10.08 11.82
CA PHE A 64 -22.17 10.78 12.93
C PHE A 64 -21.12 11.49 13.80
N LEU A 65 -20.01 10.80 14.13
CA LEU A 65 -18.90 11.39 14.89
C LEU A 65 -18.39 12.66 14.20
N TYR A 66 -18.13 12.58 12.89
CA TYR A 66 -17.63 13.72 12.15
C TYR A 66 -18.62 14.89 12.13
N LEU A 67 -19.90 14.63 11.85
CA LEU A 67 -20.92 15.68 11.75
C LEU A 67 -21.16 16.40 13.08
N TYR A 68 -21.23 15.68 14.19
CA TYR A 68 -21.51 16.25 15.51
C TYR A 68 -20.25 16.73 16.23
N GLY A 69 -19.12 16.05 16.01
CA GLY A 69 -17.84 16.32 16.66
C GLY A 69 -17.05 17.47 16.04
N LYS A 70 -17.16 17.72 14.72
CA LYS A 70 -16.28 18.66 13.99
C LYS A 70 -16.27 20.07 14.55
N LYS A 71 -17.42 20.59 15.01
CA LYS A 71 -17.51 21.97 15.53
C LYS A 71 -16.65 22.18 16.78
N PHE A 72 -16.53 21.17 17.63
CA PHE A 72 -15.85 21.25 18.92
C PHE A 72 -14.71 20.24 19.08
N TYR A 73 -14.30 19.60 17.98
CA TYR A 73 -13.31 18.52 17.98
C TYR A 73 -13.61 17.42 19.01
N SER A 74 -14.90 17.13 19.21
CA SER A 74 -15.35 16.23 20.26
C SER A 74 -15.52 14.81 19.75
N TYR A 75 -14.89 13.87 20.44
CA TYR A 75 -15.06 12.43 20.19
C TYR A 75 -16.13 11.77 21.06
N SER A 76 -16.92 12.55 21.80
CA SER A 76 -17.83 12.03 22.83
C SER A 76 -19.12 11.41 22.28
N LYS A 77 -19.54 11.78 21.06
CA LYS A 77 -20.78 11.30 20.43
C LYS A 77 -20.54 11.00 18.95
N PRO A 78 -20.92 9.80 18.45
CA PRO A 78 -21.58 8.71 19.17
C PRO A 78 -20.57 7.92 20.03
N ARG A 79 -21.03 6.97 20.83
CA ARG A 79 -20.11 6.05 21.52
C ARG A 79 -19.36 5.20 20.49
N ALA A 80 -18.06 4.98 20.72
CA ALA A 80 -17.25 4.08 19.90
C ALA A 80 -17.81 2.65 19.89
N ASN A 81 -17.55 1.91 18.81
CA ASN A 81 -17.90 0.49 18.72
C ASN A 81 -17.10 -0.35 19.71
N PHE A 82 -15.78 -0.09 19.76
CA PHE A 82 -14.87 -0.73 20.69
C PHE A 82 -13.99 0.32 21.34
N ILE A 83 -13.67 0.08 22.60
CA ILE A 83 -12.71 0.87 23.37
C ILE A 83 -11.77 -0.14 24.02
N GLY A 84 -10.47 0.05 23.83
CA GLY A 84 -9.45 -0.89 24.29
C GLY A 84 -8.17 -0.19 24.70
N LYS A 85 -7.23 -0.99 25.21
CA LYS A 85 -5.87 -0.57 25.57
C LYS A 85 -4.86 -1.34 24.74
N PHE A 86 -3.76 -0.70 24.38
CA PHE A 86 -2.64 -1.41 23.79
C PHE A 86 -1.88 -2.17 24.88
N VAL A 87 -2.02 -3.49 24.88
CA VAL A 87 -1.32 -4.39 25.81
C VAL A 87 0.05 -4.77 25.25
N LYS A 88 0.91 -5.35 26.10
CA LYS A 88 2.20 -5.91 25.65
C LYS A 88 2.01 -7.16 24.80
N ASP A 89 0.92 -7.87 25.02
CA ASP A 89 0.67 -9.15 24.38
C ASP A 89 0.41 -8.95 22.89
N PHE A 90 1.31 -9.51 22.09
CA PHE A 90 1.15 -9.60 20.66
C PHE A 90 0.23 -10.77 20.33
N VAL A 91 -0.67 -10.56 19.37
CA VAL A 91 -1.62 -11.61 18.92
C VAL A 91 -0.92 -12.68 18.07
N VAL A 92 0.30 -12.39 17.61
CA VAL A 92 1.14 -13.25 16.76
C VAL A 92 2.49 -13.48 17.41
N ASP A 93 3.21 -14.52 17.00
CA ASP A 93 4.60 -14.71 17.42
C ASP A 93 5.45 -13.49 16.97
N GLU A 94 5.92 -12.73 17.94
CA GLU A 94 6.65 -11.48 17.71
C GLU A 94 7.96 -11.71 16.95
N VAL A 95 8.65 -12.81 17.25
CA VAL A 95 9.93 -13.15 16.62
C VAL A 95 9.70 -13.50 15.15
N GLU A 96 8.71 -14.36 14.88
CA GLU A 96 8.39 -14.72 13.51
C GLU A 96 7.92 -13.50 12.69
N TYR A 97 7.08 -12.65 13.30
CA TYR A 97 6.56 -11.44 12.66
C TYR A 97 7.67 -10.48 12.22
N GLU A 98 8.62 -10.17 13.11
CA GLU A 98 9.70 -9.23 12.79
C GLU A 98 10.64 -9.78 11.70
N VAL A 99 10.91 -11.09 11.68
CA VAL A 99 11.66 -11.73 10.60
C VAL A 99 10.95 -11.59 9.25
N GLN A 100 9.63 -11.86 9.21
CA GLN A 100 8.86 -11.70 7.99
C GLN A 100 8.83 -10.24 7.51
N LYS A 101 8.59 -9.30 8.43
CA LYS A 101 8.57 -7.86 8.15
C LYS A 101 9.90 -7.40 7.55
N GLN A 102 11.03 -7.76 8.14
CA GLN A 102 12.35 -7.39 7.62
C GLN A 102 12.57 -7.92 6.21
N LYS A 103 12.22 -9.19 5.96
CA LYS A 103 12.31 -9.81 4.63
C LYS A 103 11.53 -9.04 3.55
N TYR A 104 10.33 -8.53 3.88
CA TYR A 104 9.54 -7.74 2.93
C TYR A 104 10.12 -6.34 2.72
N ILE A 105 10.67 -5.71 3.77
CA ILE A 105 11.37 -4.43 3.67
C ILE A 105 12.59 -4.57 2.76
N ASP A 106 13.44 -5.58 2.99
CA ASP A 106 14.64 -5.82 2.19
C ASP A 106 14.27 -6.08 0.72
N LYS A 107 13.21 -6.88 0.49
CA LYS A 107 12.69 -7.12 -0.86
C LYS A 107 12.20 -5.84 -1.53
N PHE A 108 11.53 -4.95 -0.79
CA PHE A 108 11.05 -3.68 -1.31
C PHE A 108 12.21 -2.73 -1.63
N LEU A 109 13.20 -2.63 -0.74
CA LEU A 109 14.40 -1.80 -0.94
C LEU A 109 15.29 -2.32 -2.07
N ALA A 110 15.40 -3.64 -2.23
CA ALA A 110 16.12 -4.28 -3.32
C ALA A 110 15.37 -4.21 -4.67
N GLN A 111 14.09 -3.80 -4.66
CA GLN A 111 13.30 -3.70 -5.88
C GLN A 111 13.71 -2.43 -6.65
N GLU A 112 14.65 -2.56 -7.59
CA GLU A 112 14.86 -1.52 -8.58
C GLU A 112 13.56 -1.29 -9.36
N VAL A 113 13.00 -0.09 -9.26
CA VAL A 113 11.80 0.32 -10.02
C VAL A 113 12.22 0.52 -11.47
N LYS A 114 12.44 -0.57 -12.21
CA LYS A 114 12.57 -0.50 -13.67
C LYS A 114 11.27 0.06 -14.23
N GLY A 115 11.33 1.22 -14.87
CA GLY A 115 10.15 1.88 -15.44
C GLY A 115 9.42 0.97 -16.43
N LYS A 116 8.09 1.15 -16.56
CA LYS A 116 7.25 0.37 -17.50
C LYS A 116 7.81 0.37 -18.93
N ARG A 117 8.37 1.51 -19.36
CA ARG A 117 9.03 1.68 -20.66
C ARG A 117 10.28 0.81 -20.81
N GLN A 118 11.12 0.74 -19.77
CA GLN A 118 12.33 -0.06 -19.77
C GLN A 118 12.00 -1.55 -19.86
N ARG A 119 11.00 -2.04 -19.11
CA ARG A 119 10.55 -3.44 -19.22
C ARG A 119 9.97 -3.79 -20.59
N SER A 120 9.21 -2.87 -21.19
CA SER A 120 8.67 -3.05 -22.54
C SER A 120 9.79 -3.12 -23.59
N TYR A 121 10.81 -2.29 -23.44
CA TYR A 121 11.97 -2.26 -24.32
C TYR A 121 12.84 -3.51 -24.19
N GLU A 122 13.14 -3.93 -22.95
CA GLU A 122 13.87 -5.18 -22.67
C GLU A 122 13.10 -6.42 -23.19
N GLY A 123 11.76 -6.44 -23.07
CA GLY A 123 10.92 -7.50 -23.62
C GLY A 123 10.91 -7.55 -25.15
N LEU A 124 10.93 -6.40 -25.82
CA LEU A 124 11.04 -6.32 -27.29
C LEU A 124 12.41 -6.85 -27.77
N ILE A 125 13.49 -6.46 -27.09
CA ILE A 125 14.85 -6.98 -27.36
C ILE A 125 14.88 -8.51 -27.23
N PHE A 126 14.27 -9.05 -26.17
CA PHE A 126 14.20 -10.49 -25.97
C PHE A 126 13.46 -11.19 -27.12
N ASN A 127 12.31 -10.68 -27.54
CA ASN A 127 11.52 -11.26 -28.63
C ASN A 127 12.27 -11.20 -29.98
N LEU A 128 12.97 -10.10 -30.28
CA LEU A 128 13.78 -9.98 -31.50
C LEU A 128 14.90 -11.03 -31.56
N VAL A 129 15.61 -11.24 -30.45
CA VAL A 129 16.71 -12.21 -30.40
C VAL A 129 16.19 -13.65 -30.39
N ARG A 130 15.12 -13.93 -29.62
CA ARG A 130 14.67 -15.30 -29.37
C ARG A 130 13.64 -15.83 -30.36
N ASN A 131 12.66 -15.01 -30.74
CA ASN A 131 11.55 -15.45 -31.60
C ASN A 131 11.81 -15.11 -33.07
N GLU A 132 12.40 -13.94 -33.34
CA GLU A 132 12.72 -13.51 -34.71
C GLU A 132 14.15 -13.85 -35.13
N SER A 133 14.92 -14.53 -34.26
CA SER A 133 16.26 -15.06 -34.53
C SER A 133 17.31 -14.03 -34.98
N TYR A 134 17.14 -12.75 -34.60
CA TYR A 134 18.16 -11.73 -34.87
C TYR A 134 19.45 -12.00 -34.09
N LYS A 135 20.60 -11.69 -34.70
CA LYS A 135 21.88 -11.84 -34.00
C LYS A 135 21.99 -10.78 -32.90
N PRO A 136 22.47 -11.11 -31.69
CA PRO A 136 22.62 -10.14 -30.60
C PRO A 136 23.44 -8.89 -30.96
N LYS A 137 24.41 -9.02 -31.89
CA LYS A 137 25.20 -7.89 -32.40
C LYS A 137 24.39 -6.92 -33.26
N GLU A 138 23.42 -7.43 -34.03
CA GLU A 138 22.56 -6.61 -34.89
C GLU A 138 21.54 -5.86 -34.04
N VAL A 139 20.93 -6.55 -33.07
CA VAL A 139 20.00 -5.94 -32.11
C VAL A 139 20.71 -4.87 -31.27
N ALA A 140 21.93 -5.15 -30.79
CA ALA A 140 22.75 -4.16 -30.07
C ALA A 140 22.97 -2.87 -30.88
N LYS A 141 23.23 -3.01 -32.18
CA LYS A 141 23.40 -1.86 -33.10
C LYS A 141 22.10 -1.08 -33.29
N MET A 142 20.97 -1.76 -33.49
CA MET A 142 19.64 -1.12 -33.64
C MET A 142 19.17 -0.45 -32.35
N ALA A 143 19.50 -1.04 -31.21
CA ALA A 143 19.13 -0.58 -29.88
C ALA A 143 20.10 0.49 -29.33
N GLU A 144 21.21 0.77 -30.02
CA GLU A 144 22.27 1.69 -29.57
C GLU A 144 22.82 1.34 -28.18
N VAL A 145 22.97 0.05 -27.89
CA VAL A 145 23.49 -0.46 -26.61
C VAL A 145 24.61 -1.47 -26.83
N ASP A 146 25.41 -1.70 -25.79
CA ASP A 146 26.46 -2.71 -25.84
C ASP A 146 25.91 -4.14 -25.93
N VAL A 147 26.66 -5.02 -26.61
CA VAL A 147 26.28 -6.43 -26.82
C VAL A 147 26.16 -7.18 -25.49
N VAL A 148 26.95 -6.83 -24.47
CA VAL A 148 26.87 -7.41 -23.12
C VAL A 148 25.51 -7.10 -22.48
N THR A 149 24.97 -5.90 -22.70
CA THR A 149 23.65 -5.50 -22.21
C THR A 149 22.55 -6.37 -22.82
N ILE A 150 22.59 -6.60 -24.14
CA ILE A 150 21.65 -7.50 -24.81
C ILE A 150 21.73 -8.91 -24.24
N ARG A 151 22.94 -9.46 -24.05
CA ARG A 151 23.11 -10.81 -23.45
C ARG A 151 22.56 -10.90 -22.04
N ARG A 152 22.78 -9.88 -21.21
CA ARG A 152 22.25 -9.81 -19.84
C ARG A 152 20.72 -9.80 -19.84
N ILE A 153 20.10 -9.03 -20.75
CA ILE A 153 18.64 -8.99 -20.92
C ILE A 153 18.12 -10.36 -21.32
N VAL A 154 18.72 -11.01 -22.32
CA VAL A 154 18.30 -12.33 -22.79
C VAL A 154 18.37 -13.36 -21.66
N LEU A 155 19.51 -13.47 -20.97
CA LEU A 155 19.70 -14.38 -19.85
C LEU A 155 18.69 -14.15 -18.70
N PHE A 156 18.35 -12.89 -18.42
CA PHE A 156 17.39 -12.56 -17.38
C PHE A 156 15.98 -13.09 -17.69
N TYR A 157 15.53 -12.95 -18.94
CA TYR A 157 14.21 -13.41 -19.39
C TYR A 157 14.14 -14.92 -19.61
N GLU A 158 15.23 -15.56 -20.06
CA GLU A 158 15.33 -17.03 -20.12
C GLU A 158 15.18 -17.68 -18.74
N ASN A 159 15.79 -17.09 -17.72
CA ASN A 159 15.69 -17.58 -16.34
C ASN A 159 14.36 -17.21 -15.65
N ASN A 160 13.55 -16.32 -16.25
CA ASN A 160 12.27 -15.86 -15.70
C ASN A 160 11.16 -15.83 -16.78
N PRO A 161 10.74 -16.99 -17.31
CA PRO A 161 9.79 -17.08 -18.43
C PRO A 161 8.38 -16.57 -18.11
N ARG A 162 8.08 -16.22 -16.86
CA ARG A 162 6.82 -15.54 -16.49
C ARG A 162 6.79 -14.06 -16.87
N ASN A 163 7.94 -13.47 -17.21
CA ASN A 163 8.07 -12.05 -17.54
C ASN A 163 8.00 -11.75 -19.04
N THR A 164 7.98 -12.77 -19.91
CA THR A 164 7.77 -12.57 -21.35
C THR A 164 6.35 -12.12 -21.62
N ILE A 165 6.22 -10.96 -22.27
CA ILE A 165 4.96 -10.43 -22.76
C ILE A 165 4.48 -11.40 -23.84
N LYS A 166 3.31 -12.03 -23.63
CA LYS A 166 2.61 -12.80 -24.68
C LYS A 166 2.15 -11.87 -25.79
#